data_AF-A0A7J4LNK0-F1
#
_entry.id   AF-A0A7J4LNK0-F1
#
_cell.length_a   1.000
_cell.length_b   1.000
_cell.length_c   1.000
_cell.angle_alpha   90.00
_cell.angle_beta   90.00
_cell.angle_gamma   90.00
#
_symmetry.space_group_name_H-M   'P 1'
#
loop_
_entity.id
_entity.type
_entity.pdbx_description
1 polymer ?
#
loop_
_entity_poly.entity_id
_entity_poly.type
_entity_poly.pdbx_seq_one_letter_code
_entity_poly.pdbx_strand_id
1 'polypeptide(L)'
;EIESALVSYPAVAEAAVVGYPHDIKGEAIYAFVTLKEDAPKSDSLKTALVEHVRNAIGPIAKPEKLQFADALPKTRSGKIMRRILRKIASGDIDQLGDTTTLADPSVVEVLVRERV
;
A
#
# COMPACT_ATOMS: atom_id res chain seq x y z
N GLU A 1 -9.70 -9.19 -0.61
CA GLU A 1 -10.93 -8.36 -0.52
C GLU A 1 -10.61 -6.87 -0.50
N ILE A 2 -9.84 -6.34 0.47
CA ILE A 2 -9.48 -4.90 0.52
C ILE A 2 -8.77 -4.42 -0.74
N GLU A 3 -7.75 -5.16 -1.21
CA GLU A 3 -7.04 -4.86 -2.48
C GLU A 3 -8.04 -4.80 -3.65
N SER A 4 -8.96 -5.76 -3.73
CA SER A 4 -10.00 -5.82 -4.77
C SER A 4 -10.97 -4.64 -4.71
N ALA A 5 -11.35 -4.20 -3.50
CA ALA A 5 -12.19 -3.03 -3.30
C ALA A 5 -11.45 -1.74 -3.70
N LEU A 6 -10.17 -1.59 -3.37
CA LEU A 6 -9.37 -0.45 -3.83
C LEU A 6 -9.25 -0.43 -5.36
N VAL A 7 -8.93 -1.57 -5.97
CA VAL A 7 -8.77 -1.70 -7.43
C VAL A 7 -10.08 -1.49 -8.20
N SER A 8 -11.24 -1.70 -7.56
CA SER A 8 -12.53 -1.40 -8.20
C SER A 8 -12.83 0.11 -8.29
N TYR A 9 -12.07 0.96 -7.59
CA TYR A 9 -12.20 2.40 -7.70
C TYR A 9 -11.59 2.90 -9.03
N PRO A 10 -12.29 3.75 -9.82
CA PRO A 10 -11.87 4.09 -11.19
C PRO A 10 -10.45 4.65 -11.34
N ALA A 11 -9.95 5.38 -10.34
CA ALA A 11 -8.63 6.02 -10.34
C ALA A 11 -7.48 5.08 -9.95
N VAL A 12 -7.76 3.88 -9.42
CA VAL A 12 -6.73 2.95 -8.93
C VAL A 12 -6.31 1.99 -10.03
N ALA A 13 -5.00 1.84 -10.22
CA ALA A 13 -4.40 0.87 -11.12
C ALA A 13 -4.08 -0.43 -10.37
N GLU A 14 -3.39 -0.33 -9.23
CA GLU A 14 -3.00 -1.46 -8.40
C GLU A 14 -3.05 -1.09 -6.92
N ALA A 15 -3.25 -2.10 -6.07
CA ALA A 15 -3.19 -1.92 -4.63
C ALA A 15 -2.52 -3.13 -3.97
N ALA A 16 -1.78 -2.86 -2.90
CA ALA A 16 -1.26 -3.89 -2.01
C ALA A 16 -1.59 -3.51 -0.56
N VAL A 17 -2.11 -4.47 0.20
CA VAL A 17 -2.53 -4.24 1.58
C VAL A 17 -1.76 -5.17 2.51
N VAL A 18 -1.25 -4.60 3.59
CA VAL A 18 -0.54 -5.30 4.65
C VAL A 18 -1.03 -4.83 6.01
N GLY A 19 -0.88 -5.68 7.02
CA GLY A 19 -1.04 -5.26 8.40
C GLY A 19 0.25 -4.65 8.95
N TYR A 20 0.10 -3.76 9.92
CA TYR A 20 1.20 -3.19 10.69
C TYR A 20 0.87 -3.17 12.19
N PRO A 21 1.86 -3.23 13.09
CA PRO A 21 1.63 -3.18 14.54
C PRO A 21 0.93 -1.88 14.95
N HIS A 22 -0.13 -2.00 15.75
CA HIS A 22 -0.88 -0.86 16.29
C HIS A 22 -1.21 -1.08 17.76
N ASP A 23 -0.82 -0.15 18.63
CA ASP A 23 -0.84 -0.34 20.10
C ASP A 23 -2.22 -0.71 20.68
N ILE A 24 -3.30 -0.19 20.10
CA ILE A 24 -4.67 -0.43 20.59
C ILE A 24 -5.33 -1.64 19.91
N LYS A 25 -5.05 -1.87 18.63
CA LYS A 25 -5.76 -2.84 17.79
C LYS A 25 -4.99 -4.15 17.62
N GLY A 26 -3.76 -4.20 18.09
CA GLY A 26 -2.78 -5.24 17.77
C GLY A 26 -2.23 -5.06 16.36
N GLU A 27 -3.11 -5.16 15.37
CA GLU A 27 -2.78 -4.99 13.95
C GLU A 27 -3.77 -4.02 13.29
N ALA A 28 -3.24 -3.11 12.47
CA ALA A 28 -4.03 -2.18 11.68
C ALA A 28 -3.68 -2.28 10.19
N ILE A 29 -4.55 -1.74 9.34
CA ILE A 29 -4.46 -1.92 7.89
C ILE A 29 -3.67 -0.75 7.26
N TYR A 30 -2.64 -1.11 6.50
CA TYR A 30 -1.85 -0.20 5.66
C TYR A 30 -2.06 -0.55 4.18
N ALA A 31 -2.49 0.42 3.40
CA ALA A 31 -2.71 0.28 1.96
C ALA A 31 -1.67 1.08 1.16
N PHE A 32 -1.02 0.41 0.21
CA PHE A 32 -0.21 1.02 -0.83
C PHE A 32 -1.03 1.05 -2.12
N VAL A 33 -1.20 2.23 -2.71
CA VAL A 33 -2.10 2.44 -3.85
C VAL A 33 -1.34 3.09 -5.01
N THR A 34 -1.32 2.41 -6.15
CA THR A 34 -0.84 2.96 -7.42
C THR A 34 -2.03 3.49 -8.21
N LEU A 35 -1.98 4.77 -8.57
CA LEU A 35 -3.00 5.44 -9.35
C LEU A 35 -2.78 5.21 -10.85
N LYS A 36 -3.84 5.37 -11.64
CA LYS A 36 -3.70 5.49 -13.11
C LYS A 36 -3.04 6.82 -13.46
N GLU A 37 -2.39 6.90 -14.62
CA GLU A 37 -1.52 8.02 -15.03
C GLU A 37 -2.18 9.42 -14.89
N ASP A 38 -3.49 9.53 -15.11
CA ASP A 38 -4.21 10.81 -15.08
C ASP A 38 -4.82 11.18 -13.70
N ALA A 39 -4.68 10.32 -12.70
CA ALA A 39 -5.32 10.53 -11.40
C ALA A 39 -4.41 11.32 -10.43
N PRO A 40 -4.85 12.48 -9.90
CA PRO A 40 -4.03 13.30 -9.02
C PRO A 40 -3.90 12.68 -7.62
N LYS A 41 -2.68 12.67 -7.08
CA LYS A 41 -2.43 12.37 -5.67
C LYS A 41 -2.94 13.54 -4.82
N SER A 42 -4.10 13.40 -4.20
CA SER A 42 -4.67 14.40 -3.29
C SER A 42 -5.19 13.77 -2.01
N ASP A 43 -5.25 14.54 -0.93
CA ASP A 43 -5.83 14.05 0.32
C ASP A 43 -7.35 13.80 0.18
N SER A 44 -8.04 14.57 -0.67
CA SER A 44 -9.44 14.29 -1.02
C SER A 44 -9.62 12.92 -1.66
N LEU A 45 -8.71 12.50 -2.54
CA LEU A 45 -8.72 11.17 -3.14
C LEU A 45 -8.41 10.09 -2.10
N LYS A 46 -7.44 10.32 -1.20
CA LYS A 46 -7.18 9.37 -0.10
C LYS A 46 -8.45 9.13 0.74
N THR A 47 -9.13 10.21 1.15
CA THR A 47 -10.39 10.11 1.90
C THR A 47 -11.44 9.34 1.11
N ALA A 48 -11.60 9.63 -0.18
CA ALA A 48 -12.54 8.93 -1.04
C ALA A 48 -12.25 7.42 -1.16
N LEU A 49 -10.98 7.03 -1.29
CA LEU A 49 -10.58 5.61 -1.35
C LEU A 49 -10.84 4.87 -0.04
N VAL A 50 -10.56 5.52 1.09
CA VAL A 50 -10.81 4.95 2.42
C VAL A 50 -12.30 4.74 2.65
N GLU A 51 -13.14 5.71 2.27
CA GLU A 51 -14.60 5.59 2.36
C GLU A 51 -15.16 4.58 1.35
N HIS A 52 -14.57 4.47 0.16
CA HIS A 52 -14.93 3.44 -0.82
C HIS A 52 -14.74 2.03 -0.25
N VAL A 53 -13.59 1.74 0.37
CA VAL A 53 -13.34 0.46 1.04
C VAL A 53 -14.34 0.22 2.18
N ARG A 54 -14.59 1.25 3.00
CA ARG A 54 -15.57 1.19 4.08
C ARG A 54 -16.96 0.81 3.55
N ASN A 55 -17.40 1.39 2.45
CA ASN A 55 -18.71 1.12 1.87
C ASN A 55 -18.79 -0.24 1.19
N ALA A 56 -17.69 -0.70 0.57
CA ALA A 56 -17.64 -1.97 -0.14
C ALA A 56 -17.59 -3.19 0.80
N ILE A 57 -16.89 -3.08 1.94
CA ILE A 57 -16.62 -4.22 2.84
C ILE A 57 -17.17 -3.97 4.24
N GLY A 58 -17.04 -2.75 4.75
CA GLY A 58 -17.51 -2.36 6.08
C GLY A 58 -16.45 -1.61 6.90
N PRO A 59 -16.83 -1.06 8.06
CA PRO A 59 -15.95 -0.26 8.91
C PRO A 59 -14.68 -0.96 9.39
N ILE A 60 -14.73 -2.29 9.54
CA ILE A 60 -13.59 -3.10 10.01
C ILE A 60 -12.45 -3.18 8.99
N ALA A 61 -12.76 -3.01 7.70
CA ALA A 61 -11.80 -3.10 6.61
C ALA A 61 -11.16 -1.76 6.23
N LYS A 62 -11.49 -0.69 6.97
CA LYS A 62 -11.00 0.67 6.70
C LYS A 62 -9.47 0.72 6.87
N PRO A 63 -8.70 1.07 5.83
CA PRO A 63 -7.27 1.35 5.97
C PRO A 63 -7.07 2.55 6.91
N GLU A 64 -6.19 2.40 7.90
CA GLU A 64 -5.76 3.53 8.73
C GLU A 64 -4.74 4.38 8.00
N LYS A 65 -3.87 3.72 7.24
CA LYS A 65 -2.84 4.36 6.45
C LYS A 65 -3.04 4.03 4.99
N LEU A 66 -3.01 5.06 4.15
CA LEU A 66 -3.04 4.94 2.70
C LEU A 66 -1.91 5.77 2.12
N GLN A 67 -0.92 5.07 1.57
CA GLN A 67 0.22 5.66 0.88
C GLN A 67 0.03 5.54 -0.62
N PHE A 68 0.15 6.65 -1.34
CA PHE A 68 0.29 6.57 -2.79
C PHE A 68 1.69 6.07 -3.15
N ALA A 69 1.74 5.12 -4.07
CA ALA A 69 2.95 4.45 -4.51
C ALA A 69 2.98 4.46 -6.04
N ASP A 70 3.97 5.13 -6.64
CA ASP A 70 4.10 5.15 -8.11
C ASP A 70 4.39 3.75 -8.67
N ALA A 71 5.04 2.91 -7.89
CA ALA A 71 5.23 1.50 -8.18
C ALA A 71 5.23 0.67 -6.90
N LEU A 72 4.85 -0.61 -7.03
CA LEU A 72 4.96 -1.60 -5.96
C LEU A 72 6.21 -2.46 -6.16
N PRO A 73 6.88 -2.90 -5.07
CA PRO A 73 8.09 -3.70 -5.16
C PRO A 73 7.73 -5.08 -5.71
N LYS A 74 8.06 -5.33 -6.97
CA LYS A 74 7.75 -6.58 -7.68
C LYS A 74 9.04 -7.32 -8.04
N THR A 75 8.98 -8.65 -7.98
CA THR A 75 10.03 -9.51 -8.55
C THR A 75 10.09 -9.35 -10.06
N ARG A 76 11.17 -9.82 -10.70
CA ARG A 76 11.26 -9.90 -12.18
C ARG A 76 10.14 -10.73 -12.83
N SER A 77 9.45 -11.57 -12.07
CA SER A 77 8.27 -12.33 -12.50
C SER A 77 6.93 -11.62 -12.22
N GLY A 78 6.96 -10.36 -11.77
CA GLY A 78 5.78 -9.53 -11.52
C GLY A 78 5.09 -9.74 -10.16
N LYS A 79 5.61 -10.62 -9.30
CA LYS A 79 5.00 -10.89 -7.99
C LYS A 79 5.34 -9.77 -7.01
N ILE A 80 4.31 -9.21 -6.36
CA ILE A 80 4.49 -8.20 -5.30
C ILE A 80 5.19 -8.83 -4.09
N MET A 81 6.31 -8.23 -3.68
CA MET A 81 7.08 -8.63 -2.50
C MET A 81 6.47 -8.04 -1.23
N ARG A 82 5.34 -8.59 -0.79
CA ARG A 82 4.59 -8.13 0.40
C ARG A 82 5.42 -8.07 1.69
N ARG A 83 6.48 -8.88 1.80
CA ARG A 83 7.43 -8.85 2.91
C ARG A 83 8.07 -7.47 3.09
N ILE A 84 8.47 -6.83 1.99
CA ILE A 84 9.08 -5.49 1.99
C ILE A 84 8.04 -4.45 2.45
N LEU A 85 6.83 -4.51 1.88
CA LEU A 85 5.73 -3.61 2.26
C LEU A 85 5.39 -3.70 3.76
N ARG A 86 5.37 -4.90 4.34
CA ARG A 86 5.17 -5.09 5.80
C ARG A 86 6.26 -4.41 6.61
N LYS A 87 7.52 -4.54 6.21
CA LYS A 87 8.67 -3.93 6.91
C LYS A 87 8.65 -2.41 6.82
N ILE A 88 8.28 -1.86 5.67
CA ILE A 88 8.07 -0.41 5.51
C ILE A 88 6.94 0.05 6.42
N ALA A 89 5.79 -0.62 6.39
CA ALA A 89 4.62 -0.28 7.19
C ALA A 89 4.86 -0.41 8.71
N SER A 90 5.66 -1.38 9.15
CA SER A 90 6.01 -1.57 10.58
C SER A 90 7.12 -0.65 11.07
N GLY A 91 7.81 0.04 10.17
CA GLY A 91 8.93 0.92 10.51
C GLY A 91 10.31 0.26 10.51
N ASP A 92 10.39 -1.05 10.28
CA ASP A 92 11.63 -1.85 10.28
C ASP A 92 12.45 -1.70 8.97
N ILE A 93 12.74 -0.47 8.57
CA ILE A 93 13.36 -0.16 7.26
C ILE A 93 14.82 -0.64 7.15
N ASP A 94 15.50 -0.87 8.28
CA ASP A 94 16.86 -1.43 8.31
C ASP A 94 16.87 -2.97 8.14
N GLN A 95 15.69 -3.60 8.15
CA GLN A 95 15.52 -5.06 8.10
C GLN A 95 14.73 -5.52 6.86
N LEU A 96 14.91 -4.83 5.74
CA LEU A 96 14.25 -5.14 4.47
C LEU A 96 14.73 -6.45 3.84
N GLY A 97 15.85 -7.02 4.31
CA GLY A 97 16.41 -8.28 3.82
C GLY A 97 16.85 -8.20 2.35
N ASP A 98 16.89 -9.36 1.68
CA ASP A 98 17.33 -9.44 0.29
C ASP A 98 16.31 -8.82 -0.69
N THR A 99 16.79 -7.87 -1.49
CA THR A 99 16.07 -7.12 -2.53
C THR A 99 16.59 -7.39 -3.95
N THR A 100 17.60 -8.27 -4.11
CA THR A 100 18.27 -8.53 -5.41
C THR A 100 17.36 -9.15 -6.48
N THR A 101 16.23 -9.71 -6.06
CA THR A 101 15.21 -10.31 -6.94
C THR A 101 14.15 -9.32 -7.44
N LEU A 102 14.16 -8.09 -6.93
CA LEU A 102 13.31 -7.02 -7.43
C LEU A 102 13.65 -6.69 -8.88
N ALA A 103 12.60 -6.38 -9.65
CA ALA A 103 12.75 -5.81 -10.98
C ALA A 103 13.36 -4.40 -10.90
N ASP A 104 12.92 -3.61 -9.92
CA ASP A 104 13.43 -2.29 -9.63
C ASP A 104 13.58 -2.09 -8.11
N PRO A 105 14.82 -2.13 -7.58
CA PRO A 105 15.09 -1.88 -6.17
C PRO A 105 14.82 -0.44 -5.72
N SER A 106 14.89 0.56 -6.61
CA SER A 106 14.75 1.98 -6.25
C SER A 106 13.35 2.32 -5.72
N VAL A 107 12.34 1.54 -6.13
CA VAL A 107 10.98 1.60 -5.61
C VAL A 107 10.94 1.50 -4.08
N VAL A 108 11.82 0.68 -3.49
CA VAL A 108 11.86 0.49 -2.03
C VAL A 108 12.29 1.78 -1.33
N GLU A 109 13.29 2.47 -1.86
CA GLU A 109 13.78 3.74 -1.29
C GLU A 109 12.71 4.83 -1.35
N VAL A 110 11.99 4.92 -2.47
CA VAL A 110 10.86 5.86 -2.65
C VAL A 110 9.76 5.56 -1.62
N LEU A 111 9.38 4.29 -1.47
CA LEU A 111 8.34 3.88 -0.52
C LEU A 111 8.73 4.14 0.93
N VAL A 112 10.01 3.97 1.28
CA VAL A 112 10.54 4.32 2.61
C VAL A 112 10.47 5.83 2.84
N ARG A 113 10.90 6.63 1.86
CA ARG A 113 10.90 8.10 1.95
C ARG A 113 9.49 8.68 2.08
N GLU A 114 8.51 8.09 1.39
CA GLU A 114 7.14 8.57 1.31
C GLU A 114 6.19 7.87 2.29
N ARG A 115 6.74 7.11 3.25
CA ARG A 115 5.96 6.41 4.27
C ARG A 115 5.11 7.39 5.09
N VAL A 116 3.87 7.00 5.38
CA VAL A 116 2.90 7.75 6.21
C VAL A 116 2.62 7.05 7.53
#